data_AF-A0A1F9XLS7-F1
#
_entry.id   AF-A0A1F9XLS7-F1
#
_cell.length_a   1.000
_cell.length_b   1.000
_cell.length_c   1.000
_cell.angle_alpha   90.00
_cell.angle_beta   90.00
_cell.angle_gamma   90.00
#
_symmetry.space_group_name_H-M   'P 1'
#
loop_
_entity.id
_entity.type
_entity.pdbx_description
1 polymer ?
#
loop_
_entity_poly.entity_id
_entity_poly.type
_entity_poly.pdbx_seq_one_letter_code
_entity_poly.pdbx_strand_id
1 'polypeptide(L)' 'MNDSTNTTWTELKKKVEQALAEVRPYLEADGGGVQLVAIDEAAKIVKVRLTGGCACCPSAGMTLKNG' A
#
# COMPACT_ATOMS: atom_id res chain seq x y z
N MET A 1 -7.49 -1.83 -37.55
CA MET A 1 -8.29 -1.36 -36.40
C MET A 1 -7.45 -1.58 -35.14
N ASN A 2 -7.36 -0.54 -34.31
CA ASN A 2 -6.33 -0.31 -33.31
C ASN A 2 -6.64 -1.04 -31.98
N ASP A 3 -5.69 -1.78 -31.41
CA ASP A 3 -5.82 -2.29 -30.03
C ASP A 3 -4.49 -2.27 -29.23
N SER A 4 -3.49 -1.50 -29.65
CA SER A 4 -2.17 -1.51 -28.97
C SER A 4 -2.07 -0.62 -27.73
N THR A 5 -3.16 -0.06 -27.21
CA THR A 5 -3.11 0.87 -26.05
C THR A 5 -3.89 0.44 -24.83
N ASN A 6 -4.54 -0.74 -24.81
CA ASN A 6 -5.40 -1.15 -23.70
C ASN A 6 -4.92 -2.37 -22.89
N THR A 7 -3.81 -3.01 -23.28
CA THR A 7 -3.33 -4.25 -22.63
C THR A 7 -2.45 -3.99 -21.41
N THR A 8 -1.65 -2.92 -21.38
CA THR A 8 -0.64 -2.68 -20.33
C THR A 8 -1.24 -2.31 -18.97
N TRP A 9 -2.34 -1.55 -18.95
CA TRP A 9 -2.94 -1.08 -17.70
C TRP A 9 -3.56 -2.19 -16.85
N THR A 10 -4.20 -3.14 -17.51
CA THR A 10 -4.83 -4.29 -16.85
C THR A 10 -3.79 -5.22 -16.24
N GLU A 11 -2.67 -5.47 -16.93
CA GLU A 11 -1.61 -6.34 -16.44
C GLU A 11 -0.89 -5.74 -15.22
N LEU A 12 -0.54 -4.45 -15.28
CA LEU A 12 0.11 -3.76 -14.17
C LEU A 12 -0.80 -3.67 -12.96
N LYS A 13 -2.06 -3.30 -13.15
CA LYS A 13 -3.03 -3.27 -12.05
C LYS A 13 -3.15 -4.64 -11.39
N LYS A 14 -3.22 -5.71 -12.17
CA LYS A 14 -3.29 -7.09 -11.65
C LYS A 14 -2.04 -7.45 -10.84
N LYS A 15 -0.83 -7.15 -11.33
CA LYS A 15 0.43 -7.38 -10.59
C LYS A 15 0.47 -6.60 -9.28
N VAL A 16 0.09 -5.32 -9.32
CA VAL A 16 0.05 -4.44 -8.15
C VAL A 16 -1.00 -4.92 -7.14
N GLU A 17 -2.17 -5.35 -7.60
CA GLU A 17 -3.25 -5.88 -6.75
C GLU A 17 -2.88 -7.20 -6.09
N GLN A 18 -2.20 -8.11 -6.80
CA GLN A 18 -1.65 -9.33 -6.22
C GLN A 18 -0.61 -9.04 -5.14
N ALA A 19 0.35 -8.16 -5.42
CA ALA A 19 1.35 -7.76 -4.43
C ALA A 19 0.67 -7.12 -3.20
N LEU A 20 -0.25 -6.18 -3.41
CA LEU A 20 -1.02 -5.54 -2.33
C LEU A 20 -1.85 -6.55 -1.52
N ALA A 21 -2.39 -7.59 -2.14
CA ALA A 21 -3.15 -8.63 -1.46
C ALA A 21 -2.29 -9.43 -0.47
N GLU A 22 -1.01 -9.65 -0.78
CA GLU A 22 -0.08 -10.29 0.16
C GLU A 22 0.29 -9.36 1.33
N VAL A 23 0.38 -8.04 1.10
CA VAL A 23 0.72 -7.08 2.18
C VAL A 23 -0.50 -6.69 3.03
N ARG A 24 -1.72 -6.75 2.48
CA ARG A 24 -2.98 -6.43 3.17
C ARG A 24 -3.13 -7.03 4.57
N PRO A 25 -2.93 -8.34 4.79
CA PRO A 25 -3.06 -8.93 6.13
C PRO A 25 -2.06 -8.34 7.13
N TYR A 26 -0.87 -7.93 6.69
CA TYR A 26 0.12 -7.24 7.54
C TYR A 26 -0.35 -5.81 7.86
N LEU A 27 -0.85 -5.08 6.86
CA LEU A 27 -1.40 -3.74 7.06
C LEU A 27 -2.64 -3.74 7.97
N GLU A 28 -3.52 -4.73 7.84
CA GLU A 28 -4.68 -4.93 8.70
C GLU A 28 -4.27 -5.34 10.13
N ALA A 29 -3.25 -6.19 10.27
CA ALA A 29 -2.69 -6.55 11.58
C ALA A 29 -2.06 -5.35 12.30
N ASP A 30 -1.44 -4.43 11.56
CA ASP A 30 -0.97 -3.12 12.06
C ASP A 30 -2.10 -2.11 12.34
N GLY A 31 -3.37 -2.51 12.22
CA GLY A 31 -4.52 -1.65 12.47
C GLY A 31 -4.74 -0.61 11.36
N GLY A 32 -4.37 -0.97 10.13
CA GLY A 32 -4.48 -0.08 8.99
C GLY A 32 -4.89 -0.73 7.67
N GLY A 33 -4.75 0.04 6.59
CA GLY A 33 -5.19 -0.35 5.26
C GLY A 33 -4.42 0.39 4.18
N VAL A 34 -4.56 -0.08 2.95
CA VAL A 34 -3.90 0.49 1.77
C VAL A 34 -4.91 0.69 0.65
N GLN A 35 -4.93 1.89 0.07
CA GLN A 35 -5.70 2.22 -1.13
C GLN A 35 -4.77 2.61 -2.27
N LEU A 36 -5.03 2.05 -3.44
CA LEU A 36 -4.35 2.43 -4.67
C LEU A 36 -4.92 3.78 -5.15
N VAL A 37 -4.07 4.81 -5.25
CA VAL A 37 -4.46 6.17 -5.66
C VAL A 37 -4.21 6.37 -7.14
N ALA A 38 -3.01 6.03 -7.60
CA ALA A 38 -2.62 6.16 -9.00
C ALA A 38 -1.45 5.22 -9.32
N ILE A 39 -1.32 4.85 -10.59
CA ILE A 39 -0.14 4.16 -11.12
C ILE A 39 0.45 5.09 -12.19
N ASP A 40 1.75 5.30 -12.19
CA ASP A 40 2.48 6.07 -13.19
C ASP A 40 3.35 5.08 -13.96
N GLU A 41 2.88 4.59 -15.11
CA GLU A 41 3.57 3.56 -15.91
C GLU A 41 4.90 4.09 -16.50
N ALA A 42 4.89 5.33 -16.99
CA ALA A 42 6.08 5.97 -17.58
C ALA A 42 7.24 6.08 -16.58
N ALA A 43 6.93 6.31 -15.30
CA ALA A 43 7.91 6.39 -14.22
C ALA A 43 8.07 5.07 -13.45
N LYS A 44 7.23 4.06 -13.71
CA LYS A 44 7.08 2.82 -12.92
C LYS A 44 6.84 3.09 -11.43
N ILE A 45 6.09 4.14 -11.10
CA ILE A 45 5.80 4.54 -9.72
C ILE A 45 4.35 4.19 -9.40
N VAL A 46 4.09 3.57 -8.25
CA VAL A 46 2.73 3.32 -7.76
C VAL A 46 2.47 4.22 -6.55
N LYS A 47 1.45 5.06 -6.64
CA LYS A 47 1.00 5.90 -5.53
C LYS A 47 -0.09 5.16 -4.77
N VAL A 48 0.24 4.79 -3.54
CA VAL A 48 -0.70 4.21 -2.59
C VAL A 48 -0.90 5.15 -1.41
N ARG A 49 -2.11 5.14 -0.85
CA ARG A 49 -2.45 5.83 0.38
C ARG A 49 -2.63 4.78 1.47
N LEU A 50 -1.77 4.86 2.46
CA LEU A 50 -1.88 4.04 3.66
C LEU A 50 -2.91 4.69 4.59
N THR A 51 -4.06 4.07 4.74
CA THR A 51 -5.11 4.45 5.67
C THR A 51 -4.98 3.57 6.91
N GLY A 52 -3.94 3.81 7.71
CA GLY A 52 -3.63 2.98 8.87
C GLY A 52 -3.36 3.72 10.15
N GLY A 53 -3.86 3.14 11.25
CA GLY A 53 -3.95 3.74 12.59
C GLY A 53 -2.66 3.68 13.42
N CYS A 54 -1.53 3.26 12.87
CA CYS A 54 -0.27 3.26 13.62
C CYS A 54 0.50 4.59 13.45
N ALA A 55 -0.17 5.71 13.70
CA ALA A 55 0.49 6.96 14.08
C ALA A 55 0.83 6.99 15.57
N CYS A 56 0.39 5.99 16.34
CA CYS A 56 0.50 6.00 17.79
C CYS A 56 0.58 4.56 18.32
N CYS A 57 1.78 3.99 18.34
CA CYS A 57 2.15 3.10 19.42
C CYS A 57 2.77 3.98 20.53
N PRO A 58 2.01 4.43 21.55
CA PRO A 58 2.57 5.13 22.71
C PRO A 58 3.33 4.17 23.65
N SER A 59 3.56 2.91 23.24
CA SER A 59 4.30 1.92 24.02
C SER A 59 5.79 2.23 24.16
N ALA A 60 6.33 3.23 23.45
CA ALA A 60 7.67 3.76 23.72
C ALA A 60 7.72 4.72 24.94
N GLY A 61 6.58 5.01 25.59
CA GLY A 61 6.48 6.02 26.65
C GLY A 61 6.43 5.51 28.09
N MET A 62 6.41 4.20 28.37
CA MET A 62 6.10 3.72 29.73
C MET A 62 7.24 3.04 30.52
N THR A 63 8.41 2.85 29.92
CA THR A 63 9.55 2.15 30.58
C THR A 63 10.67 3.07 31.07
N LEU A 64 10.81 4.31 30.58
CA LEU A 64 11.85 5.23 31.09
C LEU A 64 11.30 6.23 32.13
N LYS A 65 10.52 5.73 33.09
CA LYS A 65 10.38 6.38 34.41
C LYS A 65 11.31 5.63 35.36
N ASN A 66 12.50 6.20 35.54
CA ASN A 66 13.47 5.98 36.61
C ASN A 66 13.13 4.86 37.61
N GLY A 67 13.77 3.70 37.41
CA GLY A 67 14.12 2.80 38.51
C GLY A 67 15.45 3.19 39.12
#